data_AF-A0A966IH82-F1
#
_entry.id   AF-A0A966IH82-F1
#
_cell.length_a   1.000
_cell.length_b   1.000
_cell.length_c   1.000
_cell.angle_alpha   90.00
_cell.angle_beta   90.00
_cell.angle_gamma   90.00
#
_symmetry.space_group_name_H-M   'P 1'
#
loop_
_entity.id
_entity.type
_entity.pdbx_description
1 polymer ?
#
loop_
_entity_poly.entity_id
_entity_poly.type
_entity_poly.pdbx_seq_one_letter_code
_entity_poly.pdbx_strand_id
1 'polypeptide(L)'
;MTWMVGASMVMQACAYFWQTPLVWIWWYLFAITCASFVLAQSIIVLYFPKHYSGRVSTTYNLTLFIGAFIVQWGIGHLLDFGIAMGWNKTSAYDLALAVFLIVQIAGFIWFLIAPKYYPAAFFRDDEEENTPVTT
;
A
#
# COMPACT_ATOMS: atom_id res chain seq x y z
N MET A 1 2.98 9.20 -7.36
CA MET A 1 2.54 7.99 -6.62
C MET A 1 1.15 7.53 -7.04
N THR A 2 0.12 8.39 -6.97
CA THR A 2 -1.30 8.09 -7.28
C THR A 2 -1.52 7.30 -8.57
N TRP A 3 -0.93 7.73 -9.68
CA TRP A 3 -1.09 7.05 -10.98
C TRP A 3 -0.54 5.63 -11.01
N MET A 4 0.58 5.38 -10.33
CA MET A 4 1.23 4.05 -10.32
C MET A 4 0.47 3.06 -9.43
N VAL A 5 -0.11 3.54 -8.32
CA VAL A 5 -0.99 2.73 -7.46
C VAL A 5 -2.29 2.39 -8.18
N GLY A 6 -2.91 3.34 -8.88
CA GLY A 6 -4.08 3.05 -9.71
C GLY A 6 -3.76 2.04 -10.82
N ALA A 7 -2.59 2.18 -11.46
CA ALA A 7 -2.15 1.26 -12.50
C ALA A 7 -1.96 -0.18 -11.97
N SER A 8 -1.34 -0.38 -10.80
CA SER A 8 -1.14 -1.73 -10.25
C SER A 8 -2.48 -2.45 -10.02
N MET A 9 -3.47 -1.75 -9.52
CA MET A 9 -4.80 -2.31 -9.29
C MET A 9 -5.51 -2.70 -10.59
N VAL A 10 -5.37 -1.89 -11.64
CA VAL A 10 -5.89 -2.23 -12.97
C VAL A 10 -5.18 -3.46 -13.53
N MET A 11 -3.85 -3.54 -13.40
CA MET A 11 -3.09 -4.71 -13.87
C MET A 11 -3.48 -5.99 -13.13
N GLN A 12 -3.71 -5.91 -11.81
CA GLN A 12 -4.19 -7.04 -11.01
C GLN A 12 -5.63 -7.44 -11.38
N ALA A 13 -6.52 -6.47 -11.61
CA ALA A 13 -7.88 -6.75 -12.07
C ALA A 13 -7.87 -7.42 -13.46
N CYS A 14 -7.04 -6.93 -14.39
CA CYS A 14 -6.85 -7.56 -15.70
C CYS A 14 -6.30 -8.98 -15.59
N ALA A 15 -5.33 -9.24 -14.69
CA ALA A 15 -4.83 -10.58 -14.42
C ALA A 15 -5.94 -11.51 -13.89
N TYR A 16 -6.81 -10.99 -13.03
CA TYR A 16 -7.92 -11.74 -12.44
C TYR A 16 -9.03 -12.08 -13.46
N PHE A 17 -9.45 -11.12 -14.29
CA PHE A 17 -10.53 -11.32 -15.27
C PHE A 17 -10.06 -12.06 -16.54
N TRP A 18 -8.80 -11.89 -16.94
CA TRP A 18 -8.28 -12.40 -18.21
C TRP A 18 -7.35 -13.60 -18.00
N GLN A 19 -7.91 -14.69 -17.42
CA GLN A 19 -7.26 -15.98 -17.14
C GLN A 19 -6.87 -16.78 -18.41
N THR A 20 -6.15 -16.13 -19.31
CA THR A 20 -5.61 -16.70 -20.55
C THR A 20 -4.22 -17.30 -20.31
N PRO A 21 -3.68 -18.11 -21.25
CA PRO A 21 -2.32 -18.66 -21.12
C PRO A 21 -1.22 -17.59 -20.97
N LEU A 22 -1.50 -16.34 -21.33
CA LEU A 22 -0.58 -15.20 -21.26
C LEU A 22 -0.77 -14.35 -19.97
N VAL A 23 -1.54 -14.82 -18.99
CA VAL A 23 -1.86 -14.07 -17.76
C VAL A 23 -0.61 -13.65 -16.97
N TRP A 24 0.48 -14.38 -17.08
CA TRP A 24 1.77 -14.09 -16.43
C TRP A 24 2.34 -12.72 -16.79
N ILE A 25 2.04 -12.19 -17.99
CA ILE A 25 2.46 -10.84 -18.40
C ILE A 25 1.83 -9.79 -17.49
N TRP A 26 0.55 -9.93 -17.16
CA TRP A 26 -0.15 -9.00 -16.27
C TRP A 26 0.41 -9.03 -14.86
N TRP A 27 0.82 -10.21 -14.37
CA TRP A 27 1.49 -10.35 -13.08
C TRP A 27 2.88 -9.67 -13.06
N TYR A 28 3.65 -9.72 -14.16
CA TYR A 28 4.90 -8.97 -14.26
C TYR A 28 4.68 -7.45 -14.28
N LEU A 29 3.69 -6.97 -15.03
CA LEU A 29 3.33 -5.55 -15.05
C LEU A 29 2.85 -5.05 -13.69
N PHE A 30 2.09 -5.89 -12.97
CA PHE A 30 1.71 -5.64 -11.59
C PHE A 30 2.94 -5.52 -10.67
N ALA A 31 3.91 -6.43 -10.77
CA ALA A 31 5.14 -6.37 -9.97
C ALA A 31 5.94 -5.08 -10.21
N ILE A 32 6.07 -4.64 -11.46
CA ILE A 32 6.78 -3.40 -11.82
C ILE A 32 6.09 -2.18 -11.22
N THR A 33 4.76 -2.11 -11.30
CA THR A 33 3.99 -0.98 -10.76
C THR A 33 4.03 -0.94 -9.23
N CYS A 34 4.15 -2.09 -8.56
CA CYS A 34 4.33 -2.17 -7.11
C CYS A 34 5.64 -1.53 -6.61
N ALA A 35 6.68 -1.41 -7.43
CA ALA A 35 7.93 -0.75 -7.03
C ALA A 35 7.69 0.71 -6.56
N SER A 36 6.63 1.36 -7.05
CA SER A 36 6.24 2.70 -6.63
C SER A 36 5.88 2.84 -5.15
N PHE A 37 5.49 1.75 -4.47
CA PHE A 37 5.15 1.78 -3.05
C PHE A 37 6.37 2.08 -2.16
N VAL A 38 7.58 1.76 -2.62
CA VAL A 38 8.83 2.07 -1.89
C VAL A 38 9.00 3.59 -1.72
N LEU A 39 8.50 4.38 -2.68
CA LEU A 39 8.60 5.84 -2.64
C LEU A 39 7.83 6.45 -1.45
N ALA A 40 6.79 5.75 -0.94
CA ALA A 40 6.02 6.21 0.21
C ALA A 40 6.90 6.34 1.47
N GLN A 41 7.80 5.38 1.70
CA GLN A 41 8.74 5.42 2.81
C GLN A 41 9.65 6.65 2.73
N SER A 42 10.21 6.89 1.54
CA SER A 42 11.10 8.03 1.30
C SER A 42 10.40 9.35 1.55
N ILE A 43 9.17 9.50 1.07
CA ILE A 43 8.36 10.70 1.28
C ILE A 43 8.09 10.91 2.77
N ILE A 44 7.66 9.87 3.50
CA ILE A 44 7.36 9.97 4.94
C ILE A 44 8.59 10.39 5.73
N VAL A 45 9.76 9.81 5.46
CA VAL A 45 11.00 10.15 6.18
C VAL A 45 11.43 11.60 5.95
N LEU A 46 11.16 12.16 4.75
CA LEU A 46 11.49 13.56 4.42
C LEU A 46 10.62 14.59 5.15
N TYR A 47 9.43 14.21 5.63
CA TYR A 47 8.56 15.10 6.41
C TYR A 47 9.01 15.31 7.86
N PHE A 48 9.98 14.54 8.36
CA PHE A 48 10.45 14.62 9.74
C PHE A 48 11.87 15.20 9.83
N PRO A 49 12.20 15.94 10.91
CA PRO A 49 13.55 16.39 11.17
C PRO A 49 14.55 15.23 11.20
N LYS A 50 15.80 15.47 10.77
CA LYS A 50 16.83 14.41 10.63
C LYS A 50 17.04 13.58 11.89
N HIS A 51 16.85 14.17 13.07
CA HIS A 51 16.98 13.49 14.36
C HIS A 51 15.94 12.36 14.57
N TYR A 52 14.78 12.43 13.92
CA TYR A 52 13.72 11.41 14.00
C TYR A 52 13.68 10.44 12.81
N SER A 53 14.45 10.72 11.74
CA SER A 53 14.43 9.94 10.49
C SER A 53 14.64 8.44 10.67
N GLY A 54 15.58 8.04 11.55
CA GLY A 54 15.83 6.63 11.88
C GLY A 54 14.63 5.96 12.56
N ARG A 55 14.00 6.64 13.53
CA ARG A 55 12.82 6.11 14.25
C ARG A 55 11.62 5.96 13.31
N VAL A 56 11.39 6.96 12.46
CA VAL A 56 10.31 6.95 11.46
C VAL A 56 10.47 5.79 10.49
N SER A 57 11.69 5.55 9.98
CA SER A 57 11.97 4.44 9.07
C SER A 57 11.70 3.08 9.75
N THR A 58 12.17 2.86 10.98
CA THR A 58 11.93 1.61 11.69
C THR A 58 10.43 1.39 11.96
N THR A 59 9.71 2.42 12.42
CA THR A 59 8.26 2.32 12.65
C THR A 59 7.52 2.01 11.36
N TYR A 60 7.86 2.68 10.25
CA TYR A 60 7.26 2.43 8.95
C TYR A 60 7.45 0.98 8.49
N ASN A 61 8.69 0.47 8.57
CA ASN A 61 8.98 -0.92 8.22
C ASN A 61 8.21 -1.91 9.11
N LEU A 62 8.19 -1.68 10.43
CA LEU A 62 7.45 -2.53 11.36
C LEU A 62 5.95 -2.53 11.06
N THR A 63 5.37 -1.37 10.76
CA THR A 63 3.96 -1.26 10.35
C THR A 63 3.68 -2.05 9.08
N LEU A 64 4.56 -1.97 8.07
CA LEU A 64 4.42 -2.78 6.86
C LEU A 64 4.51 -4.28 7.15
N PHE A 65 5.43 -4.71 8.01
CA PHE A 65 5.54 -6.13 8.39
C PHE A 65 4.29 -6.63 9.11
N ILE A 66 3.76 -5.86 10.06
CA ILE A 66 2.52 -6.21 10.77
C ILE A 66 1.35 -6.29 9.79
N GLY A 67 1.22 -5.31 8.89
CA GLY A 67 0.19 -5.32 7.86
C GLY A 67 0.30 -6.54 6.94
N ALA A 68 1.50 -6.86 6.48
CA ALA A 68 1.76 -8.04 5.65
C ALA A 68 1.41 -9.34 6.39
N PHE A 69 1.75 -9.45 7.67
CA PHE A 69 1.44 -10.62 8.48
C PHE A 69 -0.07 -10.83 8.63
N ILE A 70 -0.82 -9.75 8.92
CA ILE A 70 -2.29 -9.79 9.01
C ILE A 70 -2.90 -10.25 7.69
N VAL A 71 -2.44 -9.71 6.55
CA VAL A 71 -2.97 -10.06 5.23
C VAL A 71 -2.64 -11.52 4.87
N GLN A 72 -1.39 -11.95 5.08
CA GLN A 72 -0.98 -13.33 4.80
C GLN A 72 -1.79 -14.32 5.64
N TRP A 73 -1.94 -14.05 6.93
CA TRP A 73 -2.75 -14.86 7.84
C TRP A 73 -4.24 -14.86 7.45
N GLY A 74 -4.79 -13.69 7.12
CA GLY A 74 -6.18 -13.53 6.69
C GLY A 74 -6.49 -14.28 5.39
N ILE A 75 -5.59 -14.24 4.40
CA ILE A 75 -5.72 -15.02 3.16
C ILE A 75 -5.72 -16.52 3.48
N GLY A 76 -4.81 -16.99 4.34
CA GLY A 76 -4.78 -18.40 4.77
C GLY A 76 -6.11 -18.85 5.38
N HIS A 77 -6.64 -18.09 6.33
CA HIS A 77 -7.95 -18.38 6.94
C HIS A 77 -9.10 -18.37 5.94
N LEU A 78 -9.09 -17.45 4.98
CA LEU A 78 -10.13 -17.36 3.96
C LEU A 78 -10.11 -18.59 3.03
N LEU A 79 -8.93 -19.10 2.71
CA LEU A 79 -8.76 -20.34 1.96
C LEU A 79 -9.27 -21.55 2.73
N ASP A 80 -8.86 -21.67 3.99
CA ASP A 80 -9.29 -22.78 4.86
C ASP A 80 -10.81 -22.79 5.01
N PHE A 81 -11.43 -21.61 5.15
CA PHE A 81 -12.88 -21.47 5.19
C PHE A 81 -13.55 -21.90 3.88
N GLY A 82 -13.03 -21.48 2.72
CA GLY A 82 -13.54 -21.91 1.41
C GLY A 82 -13.45 -23.41 1.20
N ILE A 83 -12.32 -24.02 1.58
CA ILE A 83 -12.10 -25.47 1.48
C ILE A 83 -13.05 -26.21 2.45
N ALA A 84 -13.23 -25.70 3.67
CA ALA A 84 -14.17 -26.28 4.64
C ALA A 84 -15.63 -26.24 4.16
N MET A 85 -16.01 -25.25 3.35
CA MET A 85 -17.31 -25.18 2.67
C MET A 85 -17.41 -26.11 1.44
N GLY A 86 -16.38 -26.90 1.14
CA GLY A 86 -16.35 -27.85 0.03
C GLY A 86 -15.95 -27.25 -1.31
N TRP A 87 -15.40 -26.03 -1.34
CA TRP A 87 -14.95 -25.42 -2.59
C TRP A 87 -13.65 -26.04 -3.08
N ASN A 88 -13.46 -26.03 -4.41
CA ASN A 88 -12.18 -26.40 -5.00
C ASN A 88 -11.12 -25.35 -4.64
N LYS A 89 -9.85 -25.78 -4.53
CA LYS A 89 -8.72 -24.91 -4.16
C LYS A 89 -8.64 -23.68 -5.06
N THR A 90 -8.79 -23.85 -6.37
CA THR A 90 -8.76 -22.74 -7.33
C THR A 90 -9.80 -21.66 -7.01
N SER A 91 -11.04 -22.06 -6.72
CA SER A 91 -12.13 -21.12 -6.39
C SER A 91 -11.91 -20.42 -5.05
N ALA A 92 -11.29 -21.09 -4.07
CA ALA A 92 -10.92 -20.47 -2.80
C ALA A 92 -9.82 -19.41 -2.98
N TYR A 93 -8.82 -19.66 -3.83
CA TYR A 93 -7.81 -18.67 -4.20
C TYR A 93 -8.41 -17.47 -4.96
N ASP A 94 -9.32 -17.73 -5.89
CA ASP A 94 -9.99 -16.65 -6.65
C ASP A 94 -10.79 -15.73 -5.71
N LEU A 95 -11.55 -16.29 -4.76
CA LEU A 95 -12.24 -15.48 -3.76
C LEU A 95 -11.25 -14.65 -2.93
N ALA A 96 -10.15 -15.26 -2.46
CA ALA A 96 -9.19 -14.54 -1.64
C ALA A 96 -8.50 -13.39 -2.37
N LEU A 97 -8.15 -13.59 -3.64
CA LEU A 97 -7.61 -12.53 -4.49
C LEU A 97 -8.65 -11.43 -4.77
N ALA A 98 -9.92 -11.79 -4.98
CA ALA A 98 -10.99 -10.83 -5.17
C ALA A 98 -11.24 -9.97 -3.92
N VAL A 99 -11.31 -10.60 -2.74
CA VAL A 99 -11.44 -9.89 -1.45
C VAL A 99 -10.24 -8.96 -1.24
N PHE A 100 -9.03 -9.45 -1.50
CA PHE A 100 -7.82 -8.65 -1.39
C PHE A 100 -7.84 -7.43 -2.34
N LEU A 101 -8.30 -7.60 -3.58
CA LEU A 101 -8.47 -6.51 -4.53
C LEU A 101 -9.50 -5.47 -4.04
N ILE A 102 -10.62 -5.90 -3.46
CA ILE A 102 -11.64 -5.00 -2.89
C ILE A 102 -11.04 -4.16 -1.75
N VAL A 103 -10.27 -4.78 -0.86
CA VAL A 103 -9.60 -4.07 0.24
C VAL A 103 -8.61 -3.03 -0.30
N GLN A 104 -7.84 -3.37 -1.34
CA GLN A 104 -6.96 -2.41 -2.01
C GLN A 104 -7.75 -1.25 -2.63
N ILE A 105 -8.91 -1.51 -3.23
CA ILE A 105 -9.79 -0.47 -3.80
C ILE A 105 -10.30 0.47 -2.72
N ALA A 106 -10.77 -0.07 -1.60
CA ALA A 106 -11.19 0.75 -0.46
C ALA A 106 -10.04 1.63 0.06
N GLY A 107 -8.84 1.07 0.19
CA GLY A 107 -7.64 1.80 0.59
C GLY A 107 -7.24 2.89 -0.42
N PHE A 108 -7.35 2.63 -1.72
CA PHE A 108 -7.04 3.60 -2.77
C PHE A 108 -8.07 4.75 -2.80
N ILE A 109 -9.35 4.45 -2.65
CA ILE A 109 -10.40 5.47 -2.52
C ILE A 109 -10.11 6.36 -1.30
N TRP A 110 -9.76 5.77 -0.16
CA TRP A 110 -9.35 6.54 1.01
C TRP A 110 -8.12 7.42 0.73
N PHE A 111 -7.10 6.89 0.06
CA PHE A 111 -5.91 7.64 -0.33
C PHE A 111 -6.20 8.84 -1.25
N LEU A 112 -7.17 8.72 -2.15
CA LEU A 112 -7.61 9.83 -3.02
C LEU A 112 -8.39 10.90 -2.25
N ILE A 113 -9.13 10.49 -1.22
CA ILE A 113 -10.01 11.39 -0.45
C ILE A 113 -9.26 12.07 0.71
N ALA A 114 -8.28 11.41 1.34
CA ALA A 114 -7.57 11.90 2.52
C ALA A 114 -6.93 13.31 2.37
N PRO A 115 -6.32 13.70 1.23
CA PRO A 115 -5.78 15.04 1.03
C PRO A 115 -6.82 16.17 1.15
N LYS A 116 -8.10 15.85 0.92
CA LYS A 116 -9.21 16.79 1.05
C LYS A 116 -9.61 17.03 2.52
N TYR A 117 -9.41 16.04 3.39
CA TYR A 117 -9.78 16.12 4.81
C TYR A 117 -8.65 16.59 5.71
N TYR A 118 -7.40 16.36 5.30
CA TYR A 118 -6.21 16.84 5.99
C TYR A 118 -5.39 17.71 5.02
N PRO A 119 -5.83 18.95 4.72
CA PRO A 119 -4.98 19.89 4.00
C PRO A 119 -3.69 20.01 4.79
N ALA A 120 -2.55 19.76 4.12
CA ALA A 120 -1.24 19.73 4.74
C ALA A 120 -1.11 20.92 5.68
N ALA A 121 -1.02 20.64 6.99
CA ALA A 121 -0.57 21.63 7.94
C ALA A 121 0.83 21.99 7.47
N PHE A 122 0.94 23.12 6.77
CA PHE A 122 2.18 23.81 6.52
C PHE A 122 2.82 23.96 7.89
N PHE A 123 3.78 23.10 8.21
CA PHE A 123 4.73 23.40 9.26
C PHE A 123 5.50 24.60 8.73
N ARG A 124 5.02 25.78 9.11
CA ARG A 124 5.71 27.04 8.88
C ARG A 124 7.04 26.94 9.61
N ASP A 125 8.08 27.40 8.96
CA ASP A 125 9.45 27.44 9.45
C ASP A 125 9.56 28.39 10.66
N ASP A 126 8.97 28.03 11.80
CA ASP A 126 9.04 28.83 13.03
C ASP A 126 10.43 28.70 13.72
N GLU A 127 11.42 28.07 13.07
CA GLU A 127 12.81 28.02 13.53
C GLU A 127 13.68 29.18 13.01
N GLU A 128 13.19 30.08 12.14
CA GLU A 128 13.95 31.31 11.77
C GLU A 128 13.80 32.47 12.77
N GLU A 129 12.95 32.37 13.81
CA GLU A 129 12.67 33.47 14.75
C GLU A 129 13.31 33.29 16.14
N ASN A 130 14.53 32.74 16.26
CA ASN A 130 15.23 32.77 17.57
C ASN A 130 16.77 32.68 17.55
N THR A 131 17.42 33.28 16.54
CA THR A 131 18.81 33.74 16.74
C THR A 131 18.82 35.27 16.83
N PRO A 132 19.11 35.86 18.01
CA PRO A 132 19.38 37.28 18.07
C PRO A 132 20.62 37.57 17.22
N VAL A 133 20.51 38.52 16.31
CA VAL A 133 21.66 39.11 15.61
C VAL A 133 22.52 39.79 16.67
N THR A 134 23.50 39.05 17.21
CA THR A 134 24.58 39.66 17.98
C THR A 134 25.64 40.12 17.00
N THR A 135 25.65 41.44 16.82
CA THR A 135 26.78 42.29 16.40
C THR A 135 28.14 41.81 16.90
#